data_AF-A0A933W8A5-F1
#
_entry.id   AF-A0A933W8A5-F1
#
_cell.length_a   1.000
_cell.length_b   1.000
_cell.length_c   1.000
_cell.angle_alpha   90.00
_cell.angle_beta   90.00
_cell.angle_gamma   90.00
#
_symmetry.space_group_name_H-M   'P 1'
#
loop_
_entity.id
_entity.type
_entity.pdbx_description
1 polymer ?
#
loop_
_entity_poly.entity_id
_entity_poly.type
_entity_poly.pdbx_seq_one_letter_code
_entity_poly.pdbx_strand_id
1 'polypeptide(L)' 'QELIIGPLAWNEARKVQGLQIVDEMKGEVVLQNGDPKNTIDRLVSQYERIFGKVSHAVCHDAVQDIIAKMSPEEIPSSLR' A
#
# COMPACT_ATOMS: atom_id res chain seq x y z
N GLN A 1 13.52 -10.54 11.71
CA GLN A 1 12.35 -10.80 12.57
C GLN A 1 11.13 -10.22 11.86
N GLU A 2 10.60 -10.94 10.87
CA GLU A 2 9.44 -10.53 10.03
C GLU A 2 8.10 -11.11 10.54
N LEU A 3 8.16 -11.97 11.56
CA LEU A 3 7.11 -12.94 11.92
C LEU A 3 5.85 -12.38 12.61
N ILE A 4 5.81 -11.09 12.98
CA ILE A 4 4.64 -10.47 13.63
C ILE A 4 4.03 -9.36 12.77
N ILE A 5 4.85 -8.66 11.97
CA ILE A 5 4.38 -7.53 11.16
C ILE A 5 3.63 -8.00 9.90
N GLY A 6 4.03 -9.13 9.31
CA GLY A 6 3.39 -9.69 8.12
C GLY A 6 1.87 -9.91 8.27
N PRO A 7 1.42 -10.74 9.22
CA PRO A 7 -0.02 -11.01 9.38
C PRO A 7 -0.84 -9.76 9.73
N LEU A 8 -0.26 -8.82 10.50
CA LEU A 8 -0.91 -7.56 10.83
C LEU A 8 -1.10 -6.69 9.59
N ALA A 9 -0.05 -6.50 8.79
CA ALA A 9 -0.12 -5.72 7.56
C ALA A 9 -1.20 -6.26 6.61
N TRP A 10 -1.30 -7.57 6.45
CA TRP A 10 -2.35 -8.20 5.64
C TRP A 10 -3.76 -7.96 6.19
N ASN A 11 -3.94 -8.03 7.51
CA ASN A 11 -5.23 -7.72 8.14
C ASN A 11 -5.66 -6.26 7.94
N GLU A 12 -4.70 -5.34 7.87
CA GLU A 12 -4.98 -3.94 7.56
C GLU A 12 -5.27 -3.71 6.09
N ALA A 13 -4.52 -4.37 5.19
CA ALA A 13 -4.76 -4.33 3.75
C ALA A 13 -6.19 -4.82 3.40
N ARG A 14 -6.72 -5.84 4.11
CA ARG A 14 -8.12 -6.32 3.94
C ARG A 14 -9.18 -5.24 4.19
N LYS A 15 -8.87 -4.21 4.98
CA LYS A 15 -9.81 -3.14 5.32
C LYS A 15 -9.86 -2.05 4.25
N VAL A 16 -8.96 -2.10 3.27
CA VAL A 16 -8.84 -1.07 2.23
C VAL A 16 -9.85 -1.34 1.13
N GLN A 17 -10.83 -0.44 1.01
CA GLN A 17 -11.79 -0.49 -0.09
C GLN A 17 -11.08 -0.35 -1.44
N GLY A 18 -11.34 -1.30 -2.35
CA GLY A 18 -10.74 -1.36 -3.68
C GLY A 18 -9.51 -2.27 -3.78
N LEU A 19 -9.03 -2.82 -2.65
CA LEU A 19 -7.95 -3.81 -2.62
C LEU A 19 -8.51 -5.19 -2.23
N GLN A 20 -8.27 -6.19 -3.07
CA GLN A 20 -8.62 -7.57 -2.79
C GLN A 20 -7.36 -8.42 -2.69
N ILE A 21 -7.21 -9.15 -1.59
CA ILE A 21 -6.16 -10.16 -1.45
C ILE A 21 -6.65 -11.44 -2.14
N VAL A 22 -5.88 -11.92 -3.12
CA VAL A 22 -6.14 -13.18 -3.84
C VAL A 22 -5.43 -14.33 -3.15
N ASP A 23 -4.15 -14.16 -2.83
CA ASP A 23 -3.31 -15.16 -2.16
C ASP A 23 -2.27 -14.46 -1.27
N GLU A 24 -2.50 -14.46 0.05
CA GLU A 24 -1.61 -13.85 1.04
C GLU A 24 -0.21 -14.51 1.05
N MET A 25 -0.15 -15.82 0.82
CA MET A 25 1.11 -16.58 0.87
C MET A 25 2.01 -16.25 -0.33
N LYS A 26 1.40 -15.91 -1.47
CA LYS A 26 2.11 -15.50 -2.69
C LYS A 26 2.26 -13.99 -2.84
N GLY A 27 1.62 -13.20 -1.97
CA GLY A 27 1.58 -11.75 -2.11
C GLY A 27 0.69 -11.26 -3.26
N GLU A 28 -0.27 -12.08 -3.69
CA GLU A 28 -1.11 -11.76 -4.84
C GLU A 28 -2.31 -10.90 -4.42
N VAL A 29 -2.43 -9.74 -5.03
CA VAL A 29 -3.52 -8.78 -4.80
C VAL A 29 -4.07 -8.27 -6.12
N VAL A 30 -5.34 -7.90 -6.12
CA VAL A 30 -6.02 -7.27 -7.24
C VAL A 30 -6.64 -5.97 -6.78
N LEU A 31 -6.46 -4.92 -7.58
CA LEU A 31 -7.21 -3.69 -7.43
C LEU A 31 -8.55 -3.86 -8.14
N GLN A 32 -9.64 -3.74 -7.38
CA GLN A 32 -10.99 -3.83 -7.94
C GLN A 32 -11.31 -2.58 -8.76
N ASN A 33 -12.17 -2.73 -9.79
CA ASN A 33 -12.60 -1.67 -10.70
C ASN A 33 -12.83 -0.33 -9.96
N GLY A 34 -11.94 0.64 -10.20
CA GLY A 34 -11.84 1.88 -9.44
C GLY A 34 -10.57 2.67 -9.79
N ASP A 35 -10.28 3.73 -9.05
CA ASP A 35 -9.06 4.54 -9.18
C ASP A 35 -7.89 3.87 -8.42
N PRO A 36 -6.87 3.32 -9.12
CA PRO A 36 -5.74 2.66 -8.48
C PRO A 36 -4.99 3.57 -7.51
N LYS A 37 -4.82 4.86 -7.85
CA LYS A 37 -4.07 5.80 -7.02
C LYS A 37 -4.76 6.01 -5.68
N ASN A 38 -6.06 6.22 -5.72
CA ASN A 38 -6.88 6.38 -4.52
C ASN A 38 -6.86 5.12 -3.63
N THR A 39 -6.84 3.93 -4.23
CA THR A 39 -6.71 2.69 -3.46
C THR A 39 -5.36 2.60 -2.75
N ILE A 40 -4.26 2.98 -3.41
CA ILE A 40 -2.93 3.04 -2.78
C ILE A 40 -2.89 4.12 -1.70
N ASP A 41 -3.46 5.31 -1.94
CA ASP A 41 -3.53 6.38 -0.95
C ASP A 41 -4.27 5.95 0.33
N ARG A 42 -5.35 5.18 0.19
CA ARG A 42 -6.07 4.58 1.32
C ARG A 42 -5.24 3.51 2.02
N LEU A 43 -4.47 2.70 1.29
CA LEU A 43 -3.60 1.68 1.88
C LEU A 43 -2.53 2.31 2.76
N VAL A 44 -1.83 3.33 2.26
CA VAL A 44 -0.81 4.05 3.04
C VAL A 44 -1.43 4.71 4.27
N SER A 45 -2.60 5.34 4.12
CA SER A 45 -3.35 5.94 5.23
C SER A 45 -3.79 4.91 6.28
N GLN A 46 -4.14 3.68 5.86
CA GLN A 46 -4.51 2.61 6.78
C GLN A 46 -3.30 2.15 7.60
N TYR A 47 -2.12 2.07 7.00
CA TYR A 47 -0.88 1.77 7.71
C TYR A 47 -0.43 2.90 8.64
N GLU A 48 -0.66 4.16 8.29
CA GLU A 48 -0.36 5.31 9.17
C GLU A 48 -1.08 5.19 10.52
N ARG A 49 -2.30 4.67 10.54
CA ARG A 49 -3.07 4.51 11.80
C ARG A 49 -2.40 3.61 12.82
N ILE A 50 -1.50 2.72 12.39
CA ILE A 50 -0.89 1.68 13.22
C ILE A 50 0.60 1.92 13.41
N PHE A 51 1.29 2.38 12.36
CA PHE A 51 2.73 2.61 12.37
C PHE A 51 3.10 4.09 12.50
N GLY A 52 2.09 4.98 12.56
CA GLY A 52 2.26 6.42 12.62
C GLY A 52 2.75 7.01 11.31
N LYS A 53 3.01 8.33 11.32
CA LYS A 53 3.41 9.11 10.14
C LYS A 53 4.68 8.60 9.43
N VAL A 54 5.51 7.83 10.12
CA VAL A 54 6.73 7.23 9.55
C VAL A 54 6.38 6.22 8.45
N SER A 55 5.19 5.61 8.48
CA SER A 55 4.76 4.67 7.45
C SER A 55 4.78 5.27 6.04
N HIS A 56 4.51 6.57 5.90
CA HIS A 56 4.57 7.26 4.61
C HIS A 56 5.97 7.21 4.01
N ALA A 57 6.99 7.59 4.79
CA ALA A 57 8.38 7.58 4.32
C ALA A 57 8.82 6.16 3.96
N VAL A 58 8.47 5.17 4.78
CA VAL A 58 8.80 3.75 4.51
C VAL A 58 8.10 3.24 3.25
N CYS A 59 6.81 3.56 3.07
CA CYS A 59 6.08 3.19 1.87
C CYS A 59 6.66 3.85 0.61
N HIS A 60 6.99 5.14 0.68
CA HIS A 60 7.64 5.87 -0.40
C HIS A 60 8.99 5.24 -0.77
N ASP A 61 9.85 5.00 0.21
CA ASP A 61 11.18 4.42 0.01
C ASP A 61 11.10 3.02 -0.60
N ALA A 62 10.10 2.22 -0.20
CA ALA A 62 9.88 0.87 -0.74
C ALA A 62 9.51 0.85 -2.23
N VAL A 63 8.95 1.94 -2.77
CA VAL A 63 8.50 2.01 -4.16
C VAL A 63 9.29 3.01 -5.02
N GLN A 64 10.37 3.61 -4.50
CA GLN A 64 11.12 4.64 -5.22
C GLN A 64 11.54 4.22 -6.64
N ASP A 65 12.03 2.99 -6.81
CA ASP A 65 12.46 2.46 -8.12
C ASP A 65 11.30 2.31 -9.12
N ILE A 66 10.07 2.18 -8.63
CA ILE A 66 8.85 2.10 -9.43
C ILE A 66 8.43 3.52 -9.80
N ILE A 67 8.33 4.41 -8.80
CA ILE A 67 7.92 5.81 -8.98
C ILE A 67 8.84 6.57 -9.93
N ALA A 68 10.15 6.31 -9.90
CA ALA A 68 11.12 6.93 -10.80
C ALA A 68 10.85 6.69 -12.30
N LYS A 69 9.97 5.73 -12.63
CA LYS A 69 9.60 5.36 -14.00
C LYS A 69 8.16 5.77 -14.37
N MET A 70 7.43 6.39 -13.44
CA MET A 70 6.04 6.81 -13.63
C MET A 70 5.96 8.29 -14.00
N SER A 71 4.88 8.69 -14.69
CA SER A 71 4.59 10.12 -14.85
C SER A 71 4.07 10.72 -13.53
N PRO A 72 4.35 12.00 -13.22
CA PRO A 72 3.91 12.64 -11.96
C PRO A 72 2.40 12.55 -11.69
N GLU A 73 1.59 12.51 -12.75
CA GLU A 73 0.14 12.40 -12.70
C GLU A 73 -0.34 11.01 -12.29
N GLU A 74 0.50 9.98 -12.46
CA GLU A 74 0.22 8.58 -12.10
C GLU A 74 0.65 8.25 -10.67
N ILE A 75 1.49 9.07 -10.04
CA ILE A 75 1.96 8.82 -8.68
C ILE A 75 0.83 9.09 -7.67
N PRO A 76 0.50 8.13 -6.78
CA PRO A 76 -0.44 8.35 -5.67
C PRO A 76 0.00 9.50 -4.77
N SER A 77 -0.93 10.30 -4.26
CA SER A 77 -0.59 11.53 -3.52
C SER A 77 0.18 11.25 -2.23
N SER A 78 -0.07 10.11 -1.60
CA SER A 78 0.58 9.64 -0.37
C SER A 78 2.05 9.25 -0.55
N LEU A 79 2.49 9.07 -1.81
CA LEU A 79 3.83 8.61 -2.20
C LEU A 79 4.58 9.66 -3.05
N ARG A 80 4.11 10.91 -3.03
CA ARG A 80 4.85 12.06 -3.55
C ARG A 80 5.67 12.69 -2.43
#